data_AF-A0A6F8PQ13-F1
#
_entry.id   AF-A0A6F8PQ13-F1
#
_cell.length_a   1.000
_cell.length_b   1.000
_cell.length_c   1.000
_cell.angle_alpha   90.00
_cell.angle_beta   90.00
_cell.angle_gamma   90.00
#
_symmetry.space_group_name_H-M   'P 1'
#
loop_
_entity.id
_entity.type
_entity.pdbx_description
1 polymer ?
#
loop_
_entity_poly.entity_id
_entity_poly.type
_entity_poly.pdbx_seq_one_letter_code
_entity_poly.pdbx_strand_id
1 'polypeptide(L)'
;MRKLFTKEEIVLCTYIAKFGRGYFNEKQITLLENRSEASVKMKVKNIAAMLDEEGLPHSPDVSTLSGVPTGKEGRRTNWDIVGPIAKISKEEHNQICREIFGPENNWGIKK
;
A
#
# COMPACT_ATOMS: atom_id res chain seq x y z
N MET A 1 -19.08 3.60 12.95
CA MET A 1 -18.31 2.40 12.56
C MET A 1 -17.22 2.83 11.58
N ARG A 2 -15.96 2.40 11.73
CA ARG A 2 -14.89 2.76 10.77
C ARG A 2 -15.00 1.88 9.52
N LYS A 3 -14.96 2.47 8.33
CA LYS A 3 -14.96 1.74 7.05
C LYS A 3 -13.68 0.93 6.91
N LEU A 4 -13.81 -0.38 6.72
CA LEU A 4 -12.68 -1.29 6.48
C LEU A 4 -12.03 -0.97 5.12
N PHE A 5 -10.74 -1.29 4.98
CA PHE A 5 -10.05 -1.18 3.70
C PHE A 5 -10.51 -2.31 2.77
N THR A 6 -10.80 -1.98 1.51
CA THR A 6 -11.10 -2.98 0.47
C THR A 6 -9.82 -3.66 0.00
N LYS A 7 -9.95 -4.81 -0.69
CA LYS A 7 -8.80 -5.53 -1.23
C LYS A 7 -7.98 -4.64 -2.18
N GLU A 8 -8.66 -3.89 -3.04
CA GLU A 8 -8.07 -2.96 -4.01
C GLU A 8 -7.27 -1.88 -3.30
N GLU A 9 -7.83 -1.25 -2.26
CA GLU A 9 -7.10 -0.25 -1.46
C GLU A 9 -5.84 -0.87 -0.81
N ILE A 10 -5.92 -2.12 -0.31
CA ILE A 10 -4.76 -2.82 0.26
C ILE A 10 -3.68 -3.03 -0.80
N VAL A 11 -4.03 -3.54 -1.99
CA VAL A 11 -3.07 -3.78 -3.08
C VAL A 11 -2.34 -2.49 -3.45
N LEU A 12 -3.07 -1.38 -3.58
CA LEU A 12 -2.50 -0.08 -3.93
C LEU A 12 -1.62 0.49 -2.82
N CYS A 13 -2.03 0.36 -1.55
CA CYS A 13 -1.20 0.78 -0.42
C CYS A 13 0.10 -0.04 -0.34
N THR A 14 0.04 -1.34 -0.63
CA THR A 14 1.23 -2.21 -0.68
C THR A 14 2.18 -1.77 -1.77
N TYR A 15 1.68 -1.32 -2.93
CA TYR A 15 2.53 -0.82 -4.01
C TYR A 15 3.33 0.40 -3.56
N ILE A 16 2.65 1.38 -2.96
CA ILE A 16 3.32 2.59 -2.44
C ILE A 16 4.34 2.20 -1.37
N ALA A 17 3.98 1.31 -0.44
CA ALA A 17 4.90 0.86 0.60
C ALA A 17 6.17 0.22 0.02
N LYS A 18 6.04 -0.63 -1.01
CA LYS A 18 7.16 -1.38 -1.58
C LYS A 18 8.01 -0.58 -2.57
N PHE A 19 7.38 0.26 -3.40
CA PHE A 19 8.02 0.89 -4.56
C PHE A 19 7.95 2.42 -4.57
N GLY A 20 7.30 3.04 -3.58
CA GLY A 20 7.17 4.48 -3.46
C GLY A 20 6.09 5.07 -4.39
N ARG A 21 6.12 6.40 -4.51
CA ARG A 21 5.04 7.19 -5.14
C ARG A 21 5.26 7.50 -6.63
N GLY A 22 6.17 6.78 -7.28
CA GLY A 22 6.56 7.07 -8.67
C GLY A 22 5.46 6.81 -9.70
N TYR A 23 4.47 5.97 -9.37
CA TYR A 23 3.39 5.58 -10.29
C TYR A 23 2.04 6.23 -9.91
N PHE A 24 1.72 6.25 -8.62
CA PHE A 24 0.59 6.97 -8.04
C PHE A 24 0.91 7.28 -6.57
N ASN A 25 0.07 8.10 -5.94
CA ASN A 25 0.17 8.45 -4.52
C ASN A 25 -1.15 8.21 -3.78
N GLU A 26 -1.15 8.47 -2.48
CA GLU A 26 -2.27 8.21 -1.59
C GLU A 26 -3.56 8.92 -2.02
N LYS A 27 -3.48 10.10 -2.66
CA LYS A 27 -4.66 10.85 -3.13
C LYS A 27 -5.45 10.06 -4.15
N GLN A 28 -4.81 9.36 -5.07
CA GLN A 28 -5.51 8.55 -6.07
C GLN A 28 -6.25 7.38 -5.42
N ILE A 29 -5.71 6.80 -4.36
CA ILE A 29 -6.39 5.74 -3.59
C ILE A 29 -7.63 6.28 -2.88
N THR A 30 -7.58 7.53 -2.37
CA THR A 30 -8.74 8.12 -1.65
C THR A 30 -10.01 8.14 -2.50
N LEU A 31 -9.87 8.28 -3.83
CA LEU A 31 -10.97 8.41 -4.77
C LEU A 31 -11.77 7.11 -4.96
N LEU A 32 -11.18 5.95 -4.67
CA LEU A 32 -11.87 4.67 -4.84
C LEU A 32 -13.05 4.53 -3.88
N GLU A 33 -12.85 4.94 -2.63
CA GLU A 33 -13.78 4.63 -1.54
C GLU A 33 -14.11 5.87 -0.68
N ASN A 34 -13.75 7.06 -1.15
CA ASN A 34 -13.87 8.35 -0.45
C ASN A 34 -13.23 8.32 0.96
N ARG A 35 -12.03 7.72 1.06
CA ARG A 35 -11.27 7.61 2.31
C ARG A 35 -10.39 8.83 2.54
N SER A 36 -10.17 9.24 3.79
CA SER A 36 -9.22 10.33 4.05
C SER A 36 -7.78 9.94 3.68
N GLU A 37 -7.05 10.90 3.08
CA GLU A 37 -5.64 10.72 2.72
C GLU A 37 -4.78 10.33 3.94
N ALA A 38 -5.09 10.88 5.12
CA ALA A 38 -4.43 10.52 6.37
C ALA A 38 -4.60 9.04 6.73
N SER A 39 -5.79 8.47 6.51
CA SER A 39 -6.02 7.04 6.75
C SER A 39 -5.26 6.17 5.75
N VAL A 40 -5.18 6.58 4.48
CA VAL A 40 -4.40 5.87 3.46
C VAL A 40 -2.90 5.91 3.81
N LYS A 41 -2.36 7.09 4.14
CA LYS A 41 -0.97 7.25 4.59
C LYS A 41 -0.66 6.34 5.78
N MET A 42 -1.53 6.33 6.79
CA MET A 42 -1.35 5.45 7.96
C MET A 42 -1.33 3.98 7.58
N LYS A 43 -2.17 3.56 6.61
CA LYS A 43 -2.16 2.18 6.11
C LYS A 43 -0.87 1.84 5.36
N VAL A 44 -0.38 2.74 4.50
CA VAL A 44 0.92 2.59 3.82
C VAL A 44 2.06 2.42 4.82
N LYS A 45 2.12 3.27 5.85
CA LYS A 45 3.15 3.17 6.92
C LYS A 45 3.06 1.86 7.71
N ASN A 46 1.84 1.40 8.00
CA ASN A 46 1.62 0.11 8.65
C ASN A 46 2.09 -1.06 7.78
N ILE A 47 1.83 -1.00 6.47
CA ILE A 47 2.32 -2.04 5.54
C ILE A 47 3.84 -2.01 5.47
N ALA A 48 4.48 -0.84 5.38
CA ALA A 48 5.94 -0.76 5.42
C ALA A 48 6.54 -1.38 6.69
N ALA A 49 5.94 -1.14 7.86
CA ALA A 49 6.34 -1.81 9.10
C ALA A 49 6.18 -3.35 9.05
N MET A 50 5.08 -3.85 8.47
CA MET A 50 4.90 -5.30 8.28
C MET A 50 5.92 -5.91 7.31
N LEU A 51 6.38 -5.16 6.30
CA LEU A 51 7.42 -5.62 5.39
C LEU A 51 8.76 -5.74 6.12
N ASP A 52 9.12 -4.76 6.96
CA ASP A 52 10.31 -4.81 7.81
C ASP A 52 10.31 -6.02 8.75
N GLU A 53 9.18 -6.27 9.43
CA GLU A 53 9.02 -7.41 10.33
C GLU A 53 9.24 -8.76 9.63
N GLU A 54 8.99 -8.83 8.32
CA GLU A 54 9.11 -10.04 7.50
C GLU A 54 10.42 -10.09 6.70
N GLY A 55 11.33 -9.13 6.93
CA GLY A 55 12.60 -9.04 6.21
C GLY A 55 12.44 -8.73 4.71
N LEU A 56 11.30 -8.16 4.31
CA LEU A 56 11.03 -7.74 2.93
C LEU A 56 11.40 -6.27 2.74
N PRO A 57 12.02 -5.89 1.61
CA PRO A 57 12.37 -4.51 1.35
C PRO A 57 11.11 -3.66 1.13
N HIS A 58 11.13 -2.45 1.69
CA HIS A 58 10.17 -1.40 1.39
C HIS A 58 10.88 -0.17 0.81
N SER A 59 10.10 0.77 0.27
CA SER A 59 10.66 1.96 -0.35
C SER A 59 11.21 2.94 0.69
N PRO A 60 12.40 3.54 0.49
CA PRO A 60 13.01 4.46 1.46
C PRO A 60 12.25 5.79 1.60
N ASP A 61 11.37 6.14 0.65
CA ASP A 61 10.48 7.32 0.74
C ASP A 61 9.24 7.07 1.61
N VAL A 62 9.07 5.87 2.15
CA VAL A 62 7.97 5.51 3.04
C VAL A 62 8.53 5.28 4.44
N SER A 63 8.14 6.16 5.37
CA SER A 63 8.38 5.94 6.78
C SER A 63 7.52 4.78 7.30
N THR A 64 8.11 3.90 8.09
CA THR A 64 7.36 2.87 8.81
C THR A 64 6.56 3.50 9.95
N LEU A 65 5.46 2.83 10.32
CA LEU A 65 4.68 3.26 11.48
C LEU A 65 5.46 2.90 12.75
N SER A 66 5.95 3.92 13.46
CA SER A 66 6.65 3.72 14.73
C SER A 66 5.70 3.46 15.89
N GLY A 67 6.21 2.86 16.97
CA GLY A 67 5.49 2.73 18.24
C GLY A 67 4.91 1.35 18.54
N VAL A 68 5.43 0.28 17.93
CA VAL A 68 5.16 -1.07 18.45
C VAL A 68 5.90 -1.20 19.79
N PRO A 69 5.20 -1.47 20.91
CA PRO A 69 5.88 -1.70 22.19
C PRO A 69 6.85 -2.88 22.08
N THR A 70 8.04 -2.76 22.65
CA THR A 70 9.04 -3.84 22.68
C THR A 70 8.40 -5.17 23.10
N GLY A 71 8.51 -6.19 22.25
CA GLY A 71 7.95 -7.53 22.49
C GLY A 71 6.51 -7.76 22.03
N LYS A 72 5.88 -6.80 21.32
CA LYS A 72 4.61 -7.03 20.61
C LYS A 72 4.86 -7.03 19.11
N GLU A 73 4.18 -7.91 18.39
CA GLU A 73 4.09 -7.81 16.93
C GLU A 73 3.27 -6.57 16.57
N GLY A 74 3.67 -5.87 15.51
CA GLY A 74 2.87 -4.82 14.92
C GLY A 74 1.48 -5.34 14.54
N ARG A 75 0.55 -4.41 14.26
CA ARG A 75 -0.79 -4.82 13.79
C ARG A 75 -0.67 -5.41 12.38
N ARG A 76 -0.54 -6.74 12.33
CA ARG A 76 -0.53 -7.56 11.11
C ARG A 76 -1.91 -7.58 10.46
N THR A 77 -2.27 -6.48 9.81
CA THR A 77 -3.60 -6.30 9.21
C THR A 77 -3.57 -6.64 7.73
N ASN A 78 -4.48 -7.52 7.29
CA ASN A 78 -4.65 -7.93 5.89
C ASN A 78 -3.39 -8.61 5.30
N TRP A 79 -2.60 -9.32 6.11
CA TRP A 79 -1.39 -9.98 5.63
C TRP A 79 -1.68 -11.10 4.62
N ASP A 80 -2.86 -11.72 4.71
CA ASP A 80 -3.39 -12.63 3.71
C ASP A 80 -3.45 -12.01 2.30
N ILE A 81 -3.57 -10.69 2.20
CA ILE A 81 -3.52 -9.93 0.93
C ILE A 81 -2.11 -9.36 0.69
N VAL A 82 -1.49 -8.76 1.71
CA VAL A 82 -0.18 -8.10 1.58
C VAL A 82 0.92 -9.10 1.25
N GLY A 83 0.99 -10.24 1.96
CA GLY A 83 2.08 -11.20 1.86
C GLY A 83 2.27 -11.76 0.44
N PRO A 84 1.21 -12.25 -0.23
CA PRO A 84 1.31 -12.71 -1.62
C PRO A 84 1.75 -11.59 -2.58
N ILE A 85 1.13 -10.41 -2.50
CA ILE A 85 1.45 -9.27 -3.37
C ILE A 85 2.86 -8.71 -3.10
N ALA A 86 3.35 -8.74 -1.87
CA ALA A 86 4.67 -8.24 -1.53
C ALA A 86 5.81 -9.07 -2.13
N LYS A 87 5.53 -10.29 -2.62
CA LYS A 87 6.52 -11.23 -3.16
C LYS A 87 6.62 -11.21 -4.68
N ILE A 88 5.70 -10.54 -5.37
CA ILE A 88 5.73 -10.44 -6.85
C ILE A 88 6.64 -9.30 -7.30
N SER A 89 7.00 -9.30 -8.59
CA SER A 89 7.82 -8.25 -9.20
C SER A 89 7.10 -6.89 -9.24
N LYS A 90 7.87 -5.81 -9.45
CA LYS A 90 7.29 -4.46 -9.59
C LYS A 90 6.38 -4.37 -10.81
N GLU A 91 6.75 -5.04 -11.89
CA GLU A 91 6.04 -5.07 -13.16
C GLU A 91 4.70 -5.78 -13.00
N GLU A 92 4.67 -6.95 -12.36
CA GLU A 92 3.43 -7.68 -12.05
C GLU A 92 2.52 -6.87 -11.13
N HIS A 93 3.06 -6.27 -10.06
CA HIS A 93 2.25 -5.46 -9.15
C HIS A 93 1.70 -4.22 -9.86
N ASN A 94 2.50 -3.58 -10.73
CA ASN A 94 2.05 -2.45 -11.53
C ASN A 94 0.86 -2.82 -12.43
N GLN A 95 0.92 -3.99 -13.07
CA GLN A 95 -0.16 -4.50 -13.90
C GLN A 95 -1.46 -4.67 -13.11
N ILE A 96 -1.39 -5.23 -11.90
CA ILE A 96 -2.56 -5.34 -11.00
C ILE A 96 -3.08 -3.94 -10.63
N CYS A 97 -2.20 -2.99 -10.31
CA CYS A 97 -2.61 -1.62 -10.01
C CYS A 97 -3.30 -0.93 -11.21
N ARG A 98 -2.84 -1.20 -12.43
CA ARG A 98 -3.46 -0.71 -13.67
C ARG A 98 -4.87 -1.24 -13.85
N GLU A 99 -5.07 -2.52 -13.58
CA GLU A 99 -6.39 -3.16 -13.68
C GLU A 99 -7.38 -2.57 -12.67
N ILE A 100 -6.92 -2.24 -11.45
CA ILE A 100 -7.75 -1.60 -10.43
C ILE A 100 -8.18 -0.20 -10.85
N PHE A 101 -7.26 0.62 -11.35
CA PHE A 101 -7.62 1.97 -11.80
C PHE A 101 -8.42 1.93 -13.12
N GLY A 102 -8.27 0.90 -13.93
CA GLY A 102 -8.92 0.77 -15.24
C GLY A 102 -8.19 1.55 -16.36
N PRO A 103 -8.45 1.21 -17.63
CA PRO A 103 -7.76 1.79 -18.78
C PRO A 103 -8.11 3.27 -19.05
N GLU A 104 -9.24 3.76 -18.56
CA GLU A 104 -9.72 5.14 -18.80
C GLU A 104 -9.17 6.16 -17.79
N ASN A 105 -8.51 5.66 -16.74
CA ASN A 105 -8.01 6.48 -15.67
C ASN A 105 -6.57 6.93 -16.00
N ASN A 106 -6.51 8.01 -16.79
CA ASN A 106 -5.29 8.66 -17.26
C ASN A 106 -4.55 9.39 -16.12
N TRP A 107 -4.09 8.66 -15.11
CA TRP A 107 -3.41 9.23 -13.95
C TRP A 107 -1.91 9.44 -14.14
N GLY A 108 -1.52 10.06 -15.27
CA GLY A 108 -0.19 10.64 -15.42
C GLY A 108 0.94 9.64 -15.66
N ILE A 109 0.68 8.50 -16.30
CA ILE A 109 1.75 7.74 -16.94
C ILE A 109 2.29 8.63 -18.08
N LYS A 110 3.35 9.39 -17.79
CA LYS A 110 4.14 9.99 -18.86
C LYS A 110 4.67 8.83 -19.70
N LYS A 111 4.16 8.70 -20.93
CA LYS A 111 4.77 7.89 -21.97
C LYS A 111 6.21 8.32 -22.20
#